data_AF-A0A536CH78-F1
#
_entry.id   AF-A0A536CH78-F1
#
_cell.length_a   1.000
_cell.length_b   1.000
_cell.length_c   1.000
_cell.angle_alpha   90.00
_cell.angle_beta   90.00
_cell.angle_gamma   90.00
#
_symmetry.space_group_name_H-M   'P 1'
#
loop_
_entity.id
_entity.type
_entity.pdbx_description
1 polymer ?
#
loop_
_entity_poly.entity_id
_entity_poly.type
_entity_poly.pdbx_seq_one_letter_code
_entity_poly.pdbx_strand_id
1 'polypeptide(L)'
;MLQHRVRLRSDGGSGGPGAVAVTFAGGFRAGTAACGIKAFTAGAKAIPTEQKSDLCVVLSERACDTGGVFTTNKVKSASVVIDHLHLQHNRVRALVINSGNANACTGAQGFKDALLMAKLTADNLDLDPDQVLVSSTGVIGRYMPMQAVRSGIEAACADLDAAHGDDAARAIMTTDSVPKTSSLEVELSAGRVKIGGMCKGSGMIHPNMATMLAYITTDAAVAPGLMAAMVKPVADRSFNQVSVDGDSSTNDTFLLLANGDAGNRPITAGSPDAAALQAGIVEVAQIMAPS
;
A
#
# COMPACT_ATOMS: atom_id res chain seq x y z
N MET A 1 24.19 23.94 -2.30
CA MET A 1 23.32 23.74 -3.48
C MET A 1 23.69 22.42 -4.14
N LEU A 2 23.12 21.30 -3.70
CA LEU A 2 23.09 20.08 -4.51
C LEU A 2 21.78 20.10 -5.29
N GLN A 3 21.85 20.36 -6.59
CA GLN A 3 20.73 20.10 -7.49
C GLN A 3 20.67 18.58 -7.68
N HIS A 4 19.84 17.90 -6.88
CA HIS A 4 19.44 16.53 -7.20
C HIS A 4 18.75 16.59 -8.56
N ARG A 5 19.33 15.96 -9.59
CA ARG A 5 18.70 15.81 -10.90
C ARG A 5 17.57 14.78 -10.76
N VAL A 6 16.44 15.24 -10.25
CA VAL A 6 15.16 14.52 -10.25
C VAL A 6 14.77 14.34 -11.72
N ARG A 7 14.76 13.10 -12.22
CA ARG A 7 14.10 12.79 -13.49
C ARG A 7 12.65 12.43 -13.19
N LEU A 8 11.79 13.44 -13.25
CA LEU A 8 10.34 13.23 -13.28
C LEU A 8 10.01 12.60 -14.64
N ARG A 9 9.41 11.41 -14.65
CA ARG A 9 8.61 10.98 -15.80
C ARG A 9 7.29 11.73 -15.67
N SER A 10 7.11 12.79 -16.47
CA SER A 10 5.78 13.36 -16.68
C SER A 10 5.02 12.44 -17.62
N ASP A 11 3.92 11.87 -17.16
CA ASP A 11 3.04 11.03 -17.98
C ASP A 11 2.53 11.82 -19.18
N GLY A 12 2.98 11.41 -20.37
CA GLY A 12 2.60 12.02 -21.64
C GLY A 12 3.22 11.36 -22.88
N GLY A 13 3.95 10.24 -22.71
CA GLY A 13 4.55 9.50 -23.82
C GLY A 13 4.19 8.03 -23.74
N SER A 14 3.62 7.51 -24.83
CA SER A 14 3.28 6.11 -25.08
C SER A 14 4.51 5.18 -25.05
N GLY A 15 5.07 4.96 -23.86
CA GLY A 15 5.97 3.85 -23.59
C GLY A 15 5.14 2.60 -23.28
N GLY A 16 5.57 1.43 -23.77
CA GLY A 16 4.91 0.14 -23.51
C GLY A 16 4.71 -0.15 -22.01
N PRO A 17 4.02 -1.25 -21.65
CA PRO A 17 3.58 -1.53 -20.28
C PRO A 17 4.80 -1.79 -19.39
N GLY A 18 5.34 -0.71 -18.83
CA GLY A 18 6.46 -0.74 -17.91
C GLY A 18 5.95 -0.68 -16.48
N ALA A 19 6.76 -1.15 -15.55
CA ALA A 19 6.45 -1.02 -14.13
C ALA A 19 6.23 0.45 -13.73
N VAL A 20 5.23 0.69 -12.88
CA VAL A 20 4.76 2.00 -12.42
C VAL A 20 4.21 1.86 -11.00
N ALA A 21 3.90 2.97 -10.32
CA ALA A 21 3.32 2.94 -8.98
C ALA A 21 4.11 2.02 -8.02
N VAL A 22 3.45 1.18 -7.22
CA VAL A 22 4.10 0.27 -6.26
C VAL A 22 4.95 -0.84 -6.88
N THR A 23 4.88 -1.08 -8.19
CA THR A 23 5.76 -2.05 -8.86
C THR A 23 6.94 -1.38 -9.56
N PHE A 24 7.02 -0.04 -9.56
CA PHE A 24 8.14 0.70 -10.18
C PHE A 24 9.49 0.34 -9.54
N ALA A 25 9.49 0.13 -8.22
CA ALA A 25 10.64 -0.38 -7.49
C ALA A 25 10.94 -1.84 -7.89
N GLY A 26 12.22 -2.16 -8.13
CA GLY A 26 12.65 -3.53 -8.41
C GLY A 26 12.20 -4.54 -7.36
N GLY A 27 11.94 -5.78 -7.76
CA GLY A 27 11.53 -6.85 -6.87
C GLY A 27 10.12 -6.74 -6.28
N PHE A 28 9.25 -5.86 -6.83
CA PHE A 28 7.82 -5.80 -6.49
C PHE A 28 6.95 -6.21 -7.68
N ARG A 29 5.89 -6.97 -7.40
CA ARG A 29 4.85 -7.37 -8.35
C ARG A 29 3.48 -7.15 -7.73
N ALA A 30 2.48 -6.93 -8.57
CA ALA A 30 1.10 -6.81 -8.12
C ALA A 30 0.17 -7.68 -8.95
N GLY A 31 -0.95 -8.07 -8.38
CA GLY A 31 -2.01 -8.79 -9.07
C GLY A 31 -3.35 -8.35 -8.49
N THR A 32 -4.39 -8.40 -9.31
CA THR A 32 -5.70 -7.87 -8.92
C THR A 32 -6.83 -8.81 -9.27
N ALA A 33 -7.96 -8.65 -8.60
CA ALA A 33 -9.16 -9.42 -8.91
C ALA A 33 -10.43 -8.57 -8.77
N ALA A 34 -11.33 -8.75 -9.74
CA ALA A 34 -12.72 -8.32 -9.67
C ALA A 34 -13.56 -9.44 -9.05
N CYS A 35 -13.56 -9.52 -7.72
CA CYS A 35 -14.18 -10.63 -6.99
C CYS A 35 -15.54 -10.27 -6.38
N GLY A 36 -15.96 -9.01 -6.50
CA GLY A 36 -17.32 -8.57 -6.16
C GLY A 36 -17.50 -8.20 -4.69
N ILE A 37 -16.43 -7.97 -3.93
CA ILE A 37 -16.49 -7.46 -2.55
C ILE A 37 -17.35 -6.21 -2.48
N LYS A 38 -17.20 -5.27 -3.43
CA LYS A 38 -18.03 -4.06 -3.54
C LYS A 38 -19.51 -4.41 -3.70
N ALA A 39 -19.83 -5.27 -4.66
CA ALA A 39 -21.20 -5.67 -4.97
C ALA A 39 -21.88 -6.41 -3.81
N PHE A 40 -21.20 -7.41 -3.24
CA PHE A 40 -21.74 -8.21 -2.13
C PHE A 40 -21.92 -7.38 -0.86
N THR A 41 -21.00 -6.46 -0.57
CA THR A 41 -21.13 -5.55 0.59
C THR A 41 -22.33 -4.61 0.43
N ALA A 42 -22.67 -4.23 -0.81
CA ALA A 42 -23.88 -3.46 -1.13
C ALA A 42 -25.17 -4.30 -1.18
N GLY A 43 -25.09 -5.63 -0.99
CA GLY A 43 -26.24 -6.54 -0.94
C GLY A 43 -26.59 -7.20 -2.27
N ALA A 44 -25.72 -7.14 -3.29
CA ALA A 44 -25.90 -7.92 -4.50
C ALA A 44 -25.84 -9.43 -4.22
N LYS A 45 -26.51 -10.23 -5.07
CA LYS A 45 -26.51 -11.70 -4.97
C LYS A 45 -25.53 -12.37 -5.95
N ALA A 46 -24.96 -11.60 -6.87
CA ALA A 46 -24.02 -12.05 -7.88
C ALA A 46 -23.06 -10.90 -8.24
N ILE A 47 -21.91 -11.25 -8.83
CA ILE A 47 -20.93 -10.27 -9.33
C ILE A 47 -21.50 -9.62 -10.61
N PRO A 48 -21.61 -8.27 -10.68
CA PRO A 48 -22.00 -7.58 -11.90
C PRO A 48 -20.99 -7.78 -13.03
N THR A 49 -21.45 -7.78 -14.28
CA THR A 49 -20.59 -7.93 -15.47
C THR A 49 -19.50 -6.85 -15.56
N GLU A 50 -19.83 -5.62 -15.14
CA GLU A 50 -18.93 -4.45 -15.19
C GLU A 50 -18.14 -4.24 -13.88
N GLN A 51 -18.06 -5.27 -13.03
CA GLN A 51 -17.35 -5.17 -11.75
C GLN A 51 -15.86 -4.90 -12.01
N LYS A 52 -15.38 -3.77 -11.47
CA LYS A 52 -13.96 -3.44 -11.45
C LYS A 52 -13.23 -4.23 -10.36
N SER A 53 -11.92 -4.37 -10.48
CA SER A 53 -11.08 -4.94 -9.43
C SER A 53 -11.36 -4.27 -8.08
N ASP A 54 -11.49 -5.10 -7.06
CA ASP A 54 -11.76 -4.70 -5.68
C ASP A 54 -10.93 -5.47 -4.65
N LEU A 55 -9.96 -6.24 -5.14
CA LEU A 55 -8.90 -6.85 -4.38
C LEU A 55 -7.56 -6.71 -5.12
N CYS A 56 -6.50 -6.43 -4.37
CA CYS A 56 -5.13 -6.34 -4.85
C CYS A 56 -4.20 -7.11 -3.90
N VAL A 57 -3.23 -7.81 -4.47
CA VAL A 57 -2.08 -8.37 -3.76
C VAL A 57 -0.82 -7.71 -4.29
N VAL A 58 0.02 -7.19 -3.40
CA VAL A 58 1.37 -6.71 -3.73
C VAL A 58 2.36 -7.66 -3.10
N LEU A 59 3.28 -8.22 -3.88
CA LEU A 59 4.33 -9.12 -3.42
C LEU A 59 5.70 -8.46 -3.61
N SER A 60 6.54 -8.55 -2.59
CA SER A 60 7.98 -8.39 -2.73
C SER A 60 8.71 -9.74 -2.79
N GLU A 61 9.63 -9.85 -3.74
CA GLU A 61 10.51 -11.01 -3.89
C GLU A 61 11.47 -11.20 -2.71
N ARG A 62 11.68 -10.14 -1.92
CA ARG A 62 12.58 -10.13 -0.76
C ARG A 62 11.82 -9.64 0.47
N ALA A 63 12.36 -9.94 1.66
CA ALA A 63 11.82 -9.35 2.90
C ALA A 63 12.08 -7.84 2.92
N CYS A 64 11.06 -7.07 3.29
CA CYS A 64 11.14 -5.63 3.38
C CYS A 64 11.51 -5.17 4.79
N ASP A 65 12.40 -4.18 4.91
CA ASP A 65 12.31 -3.28 6.05
C ASP A 65 11.06 -2.42 5.88
N THR A 66 10.16 -2.45 6.86
CA THR A 66 8.84 -1.84 6.75
C THR A 66 8.57 -0.86 7.88
N GLY A 67 8.09 0.32 7.52
CA GLY A 67 7.61 1.34 8.46
C GLY A 67 6.13 1.59 8.22
N GLY A 68 5.34 1.64 9.29
CA GLY A 68 3.91 1.92 9.21
C GLY A 68 3.46 2.99 10.18
N VAL A 69 2.60 3.89 9.72
CA VAL A 69 1.76 4.74 10.58
C VAL A 69 0.30 4.44 10.30
N PHE A 70 -0.51 4.46 11.33
CA PHE A 70 -1.89 4.02 11.30
C PHE A 70 -2.82 5.07 11.92
N THR A 71 -4.12 4.90 11.72
CA THR A 71 -5.14 5.76 12.30
C THR A 71 -4.96 5.95 13.81
N THR A 72 -5.19 7.18 14.26
CA THR A 72 -5.26 7.55 15.68
C THR A 72 -6.68 7.42 16.25
N ASN A 73 -7.66 7.03 15.43
CA ASN A 73 -9.04 6.83 15.84
C ASN A 73 -9.12 5.77 16.96
N LYS A 74 -10.00 6.01 17.94
CA LYS A 74 -10.27 5.08 19.05
C LYS A 74 -10.92 3.79 18.54
N VAL A 75 -11.69 3.88 17.47
CA VAL A 75 -12.27 2.74 16.75
C VAL A 75 -11.30 2.37 15.63
N LYS A 76 -10.64 1.23 15.77
CA LYS A 76 -9.70 0.69 14.78
C LYS A 76 -10.32 -0.52 14.10
N SER A 77 -10.12 -0.64 12.79
CA SER A 77 -10.51 -1.85 12.07
C SER A 77 -9.67 -3.04 12.49
N ALA A 78 -10.18 -4.24 12.21
CA ALA A 78 -9.46 -5.47 12.49
C ALA A 78 -8.08 -5.50 11.81
N SER A 79 -8.01 -5.02 10.56
CA SER A 79 -6.80 -5.03 9.75
C SER A 79 -5.70 -4.15 10.35
N VAL A 80 -6.03 -2.94 10.83
CA VAL A 80 -5.06 -2.06 11.52
C VAL A 80 -4.46 -2.72 12.77
N VAL A 81 -5.27 -3.44 13.54
CA VAL A 81 -4.79 -4.11 14.75
C VAL A 81 -3.83 -5.26 14.42
N ILE A 82 -4.15 -6.05 13.39
CA ILE A 82 -3.32 -7.18 12.95
C ILE A 82 -2.00 -6.69 12.36
N ASP A 83 -2.05 -5.66 11.50
CA ASP A 83 -0.85 -5.11 10.87
C ASP A 83 0.13 -4.54 11.90
N HIS A 84 -0.38 -3.93 12.97
CA HIS A 84 0.45 -3.51 14.09
C HIS A 84 1.21 -4.68 14.74
N LEU A 85 0.59 -5.86 14.86
CA LEU A 85 1.23 -7.05 15.42
C LEU A 85 2.26 -7.65 14.45
N HIS A 86 1.90 -7.77 13.17
CA HIS A 86 2.80 -8.30 12.14
C HIS A 86 4.05 -7.43 11.98
N LEU A 87 3.91 -6.10 12.05
CA LEU A 87 5.03 -5.16 12.02
C LEU A 87 5.99 -5.28 13.21
N GLN A 88 5.60 -5.89 14.33
CA GLN A 88 6.54 -6.14 15.44
C GLN A 88 7.65 -7.12 15.05
N HIS A 89 7.39 -8.00 14.07
CA HIS A 89 8.39 -8.92 13.52
C HIS A 89 9.16 -8.31 12.33
N ASN A 90 8.55 -7.36 11.61
CA ASN A 90 9.13 -6.61 10.48
C ASN A 90 9.80 -7.51 9.42
N ARG A 91 9.09 -8.57 8.99
CA ARG A 91 9.50 -9.50 7.92
C ARG A 91 8.54 -9.49 6.73
N VAL A 92 7.89 -8.34 6.52
CA VAL A 92 6.81 -8.17 5.55
C VAL A 92 7.30 -8.49 4.14
N ARG A 93 6.50 -9.25 3.41
CA ARG A 93 6.72 -9.58 1.99
C ARG A 93 5.49 -9.35 1.13
N ALA A 94 4.30 -9.30 1.69
CA ALA A 94 3.11 -9.06 0.90
C ALA A 94 2.11 -8.13 1.58
N LEU A 95 1.29 -7.50 0.76
CA LEU A 95 0.10 -6.76 1.15
C LEU A 95 -1.10 -7.43 0.48
N VAL A 96 -2.20 -7.62 1.21
CA VAL A 96 -3.51 -7.92 0.63
C VAL A 96 -4.47 -6.79 0.97
N ILE A 97 -5.02 -6.17 -0.06
CA ILE A 97 -5.79 -4.93 0.05
C ILE A 97 -7.13 -5.11 -0.62
N ASN A 98 -8.23 -4.89 0.11
CA ASN A 98 -9.57 -4.90 -0.47
C ASN A 98 -10.22 -3.51 -0.42
N SER A 99 -11.09 -3.26 -1.39
CA SER A 99 -11.96 -2.08 -1.43
C SER A 99 -13.44 -2.48 -1.43
N GLY A 100 -14.31 -1.55 -1.02
CA GLY A 100 -15.75 -1.76 -0.90
C GLY A 100 -16.22 -2.19 0.50
N ASN A 101 -15.34 -2.76 1.32
CA ASN A 101 -15.64 -3.18 2.69
C ASN A 101 -14.50 -2.80 3.63
N ALA A 102 -14.79 -2.04 4.69
CA ALA A 102 -13.76 -1.57 5.62
C ALA A 102 -13.34 -2.61 6.66
N ASN A 103 -14.11 -3.70 6.84
CA ASN A 103 -13.93 -4.63 7.95
C ASN A 103 -13.72 -3.94 9.32
N ALA A 104 -14.48 -2.87 9.53
CA ALA A 104 -14.48 -2.08 10.75
C ALA A 104 -15.81 -2.27 11.48
N CYS A 105 -15.78 -2.22 12.81
CA CYS A 105 -16.95 -2.44 13.67
C CYS A 105 -17.62 -3.82 13.47
N THR A 106 -16.84 -4.84 13.13
CA THR A 106 -17.29 -6.22 12.85
C THR A 106 -16.89 -7.22 13.95
N GLY A 107 -16.36 -6.72 15.08
CA GLY A 107 -16.05 -7.51 16.27
C GLY A 107 -15.11 -8.70 16.01
N ALA A 108 -15.31 -9.78 16.76
CA ALA A 108 -14.47 -10.97 16.66
C ALA A 108 -14.50 -11.65 15.28
N GLN A 109 -15.60 -11.52 14.54
CA GLN A 109 -15.69 -12.05 13.18
C GLN A 109 -14.75 -11.31 12.25
N GLY A 110 -14.77 -9.97 12.27
CA GLY A 110 -13.87 -9.17 11.44
C GLY A 110 -12.39 -9.42 11.71
N PHE A 111 -12.03 -9.66 12.97
CA PHE A 111 -10.68 -10.05 13.35
C PHE A 111 -10.27 -11.39 12.73
N LYS A 112 -11.15 -12.40 12.80
CA LYS A 112 -10.93 -13.70 12.16
C LYS A 112 -10.83 -13.59 10.63
N ASP A 113 -11.68 -12.75 10.02
CA ASP A 113 -11.70 -12.53 8.58
C ASP A 113 -10.36 -11.93 8.10
N ALA A 114 -9.85 -10.91 8.80
CA ALA A 114 -8.56 -10.30 8.46
C ALA A 114 -7.37 -11.25 8.66
N LEU A 115 -7.35 -12.05 9.74
CA LEU A 115 -6.35 -13.11 9.89
C LEU A 115 -6.43 -14.16 8.78
N LEU A 116 -7.65 -14.51 8.37
CA LEU A 116 -7.87 -15.46 7.29
C LEU A 116 -7.41 -14.88 5.93
N MET A 117 -7.59 -13.57 5.68
CA MET A 117 -7.01 -12.91 4.51
C MET A 117 -5.50 -13.05 4.48
N ALA A 118 -4.82 -12.70 5.58
CA ALA A 118 -3.35 -12.85 5.68
C ALA A 118 -2.92 -14.31 5.43
N LYS A 119 -3.58 -15.27 6.08
CA LYS A 119 -3.34 -16.71 5.91
C LYS A 119 -3.51 -17.16 4.46
N LEU A 120 -4.62 -16.80 3.81
CA LEU A 120 -4.91 -17.21 2.43
C LEU A 120 -3.90 -16.64 1.45
N THR A 121 -3.52 -15.38 1.61
CA THR A 121 -2.47 -14.76 0.79
C THR A 121 -1.13 -15.44 1.04
N ALA A 122 -0.77 -15.71 2.29
CA ALA A 122 0.47 -16.37 2.63
C ALA A 122 0.55 -17.80 2.04
N ASP A 123 -0.53 -18.57 2.13
CA ASP A 123 -0.62 -19.93 1.57
C ASP A 123 -0.44 -19.93 0.03
N ASN A 124 -1.00 -18.94 -0.67
CA ASN A 124 -0.86 -18.83 -2.14
C ASN A 124 0.54 -18.35 -2.58
N LEU A 125 1.31 -17.75 -1.68
CA LEU A 125 2.62 -17.15 -1.97
C LEU A 125 3.79 -17.89 -1.32
N ASP A 126 3.52 -19.01 -0.63
CA ASP A 126 4.49 -19.76 0.17
C ASP A 126 5.21 -18.89 1.21
N LEU A 127 4.41 -18.16 2.00
CA LEU A 127 4.86 -17.27 3.07
C LEU A 127 4.28 -17.68 4.42
N ASP A 128 4.85 -17.13 5.49
CA ASP A 128 4.22 -17.15 6.80
C ASP A 128 3.12 -16.04 6.88
N PRO A 129 2.00 -16.27 7.58
CA PRO A 129 0.92 -15.28 7.69
C PRO A 129 1.35 -13.92 8.27
N ASP A 130 2.35 -13.89 9.16
CA ASP A 130 2.88 -12.67 9.76
C ASP A 130 3.77 -11.85 8.81
N GLN A 131 4.07 -12.38 7.62
CA GLN A 131 4.73 -11.66 6.53
C GLN A 131 3.74 -10.93 5.61
N VAL A 132 2.44 -11.06 5.85
CA VAL A 132 1.39 -10.44 5.04
C VAL A 132 0.67 -9.37 5.87
N LEU A 133 0.67 -8.13 5.38
CA LEU A 133 -0.17 -7.07 5.93
C LEU A 133 -1.51 -7.02 5.20
N VAL A 134 -2.56 -6.64 5.91
CA VAL A 134 -3.95 -6.63 5.46
C VAL A 134 -4.49 -5.21 5.55
N SER A 135 -5.02 -4.70 4.44
CA SER A 135 -5.71 -3.41 4.45
C SER A 135 -7.11 -3.52 3.86
N SER A 136 -8.04 -2.79 4.45
CA SER A 136 -9.45 -2.81 4.06
C SER A 136 -9.99 -1.40 4.01
N THR A 137 -10.83 -1.08 3.03
CA THR A 137 -11.49 0.23 2.91
C THR A 137 -12.87 0.12 2.29
N GLY A 138 -13.82 0.93 2.75
CA GLY A 138 -15.19 0.95 2.22
C GLY A 138 -16.24 1.04 3.33
N VAL A 139 -17.32 0.27 3.21
CA VAL A 139 -18.46 0.35 4.13
C VAL A 139 -18.09 -0.23 5.51
N ILE A 140 -18.44 0.50 6.58
CA ILE A 140 -18.25 0.09 7.99
C ILE A 140 -19.46 -0.75 8.47
N GLY A 141 -19.21 -1.70 9.38
CA GLY A 141 -20.27 -2.49 10.03
C GLY A 141 -20.86 -3.61 9.18
N ARG A 142 -20.23 -3.93 8.04
CA ARG A 142 -20.61 -5.04 7.16
C ARG A 142 -19.54 -6.14 7.25
N TYR A 143 -19.97 -7.38 7.47
CA TYR A 143 -19.05 -8.51 7.44
C TYR A 143 -18.43 -8.68 6.06
N MET A 144 -17.19 -9.17 6.04
CA MET A 144 -16.45 -9.40 4.81
C MET A 144 -17.09 -10.58 4.04
N PRO A 145 -17.37 -10.45 2.73
CA PRO A 145 -17.84 -11.58 1.92
C PRO A 145 -16.68 -12.57 1.64
N MET A 146 -16.30 -13.37 2.65
CA MET A 146 -15.06 -14.16 2.61
C MET A 146 -14.96 -15.20 1.49
N GLN A 147 -16.08 -15.66 0.92
CA GLN A 147 -16.05 -16.50 -0.29
C GLN A 147 -15.47 -15.74 -1.50
N ALA A 148 -15.94 -14.51 -1.72
CA ALA A 148 -15.44 -13.63 -2.77
C ALA A 148 -13.96 -13.28 -2.54
N VAL A 149 -13.61 -12.95 -1.29
CA VAL A 149 -12.24 -12.63 -0.90
C VAL A 149 -11.29 -13.79 -1.18
N ARG A 150 -11.68 -15.02 -0.82
CA ARG A 150 -10.87 -16.22 -1.09
C ARG A 150 -10.57 -16.37 -2.59
N SER A 151 -11.61 -16.37 -3.42
CA SER A 151 -11.42 -16.47 -4.88
C SER A 151 -10.63 -15.28 -5.45
N GLY A 152 -10.81 -14.10 -4.88
CA GLY A 152 -10.07 -12.90 -5.27
C GLY A 152 -8.59 -13.01 -4.95
N ILE A 153 -8.23 -13.49 -3.75
CA ILE A 153 -6.82 -13.70 -3.35
C ILE A 153 -6.17 -14.73 -4.26
N GLU A 154 -6.83 -15.88 -4.51
CA GLU A 154 -6.32 -16.93 -5.41
C GLU A 154 -6.05 -16.36 -6.82
N ALA A 155 -7.02 -15.62 -7.39
CA ALA A 155 -6.87 -15.00 -8.71
C ALA A 155 -5.76 -13.92 -8.73
N ALA A 156 -5.72 -13.04 -7.74
CA ALA A 156 -4.73 -11.97 -7.66
C ALA A 156 -3.31 -12.52 -7.48
N CYS A 157 -3.13 -13.61 -6.71
CA CYS A 157 -1.80 -14.23 -6.56
C CYS A 157 -1.36 -14.93 -7.85
N ALA A 158 -2.28 -15.52 -8.61
CA ALA A 158 -1.98 -16.12 -9.91
C ALA A 158 -1.61 -15.09 -10.99
N ASP A 159 -2.02 -13.82 -10.81
CA ASP A 159 -1.86 -12.71 -11.75
C ASP A 159 -0.74 -11.72 -11.33
N LEU A 160 0.26 -12.18 -10.56
CA LEU A 160 1.34 -11.31 -10.08
C LEU A 160 2.31 -10.93 -11.22
N ASP A 161 2.32 -9.65 -11.58
CA ASP A 161 3.23 -9.08 -12.59
C ASP A 161 3.78 -7.70 -12.16
N ALA A 162 4.96 -7.34 -12.66
CA ALA A 162 5.54 -6.02 -12.44
C ALA A 162 4.82 -4.92 -13.25
N ALA A 163 4.06 -5.26 -14.30
CA ALA A 163 3.29 -4.32 -15.10
C ALA A 163 1.97 -3.87 -14.43
N HIS A 164 1.49 -4.59 -13.40
CA HIS A 164 0.18 -4.37 -12.78
C HIS A 164 0.14 -3.27 -11.71
N GLY A 165 1.13 -2.37 -11.68
CA GLY A 165 1.18 -1.28 -10.70
C GLY A 165 -0.01 -0.32 -10.77
N ASP A 166 -0.44 0.04 -11.98
CA ASP A 166 -1.62 0.89 -12.20
C ASP A 166 -2.93 0.15 -11.86
N ASP A 167 -3.01 -1.14 -12.17
CA ASP A 167 -4.17 -1.96 -11.85
C ASP A 167 -4.34 -2.07 -10.33
N ALA A 168 -3.24 -2.24 -9.60
CA ALA A 168 -3.21 -2.22 -8.14
C ALA A 168 -3.78 -0.92 -7.57
N ALA A 169 -3.35 0.23 -8.11
CA ALA A 169 -3.84 1.54 -7.68
C ALA A 169 -5.35 1.70 -7.95
N ARG A 170 -5.85 1.15 -9.07
CA ARG A 170 -7.29 1.17 -9.39
C ARG A 170 -8.10 0.25 -8.48
N ALA A 171 -7.57 -0.92 -8.15
CA ALA A 171 -8.26 -1.92 -7.33
C ALA A 171 -8.56 -1.45 -5.91
N ILE A 172 -7.73 -0.56 -5.34
CA ILE A 172 -7.92 -0.04 -3.98
C ILE A 172 -8.90 1.15 -3.91
N MET A 173 -9.30 1.72 -5.04
CA MET A 173 -10.21 2.88 -5.10
C MET A 173 -11.60 2.55 -4.55
N THR A 174 -12.24 3.53 -3.88
CA THR A 174 -13.65 3.48 -3.50
C THR A 174 -14.46 4.56 -4.21
N THR A 175 -14.41 5.77 -3.69
CA THR A 175 -15.12 6.98 -4.18
C THR A 175 -14.17 7.90 -4.94
N ASP A 176 -12.92 7.47 -5.10
CA ASP A 176 -11.91 8.14 -5.89
C ASP A 176 -12.37 8.23 -7.35
N SER A 177 -12.17 9.39 -7.97
CA SER A 177 -12.48 9.60 -9.39
C SER A 177 -11.37 9.10 -10.32
N VAL A 178 -10.11 9.14 -9.85
CA VAL A 178 -8.91 8.73 -10.57
C VAL A 178 -7.96 7.97 -9.64
N PRO A 179 -7.16 7.01 -10.16
CA PRO A 179 -6.08 6.41 -9.38
C PRO A 179 -4.99 7.44 -9.08
N LYS A 180 -4.33 7.30 -7.92
CA LYS A 180 -3.28 8.20 -7.47
C LYS A 180 -1.98 7.43 -7.35
N THR A 181 -1.05 7.71 -8.25
CA THR A 181 0.25 7.04 -8.35
C THR A 181 1.35 8.07 -8.51
N SER A 182 2.56 7.72 -8.09
CA SER A 182 3.76 8.52 -8.34
C SER A 182 4.99 7.62 -8.35
N SER A 183 6.03 8.01 -9.08
CA SER A 183 7.26 7.22 -9.21
C SER A 183 8.46 8.14 -9.45
N LEU A 184 9.58 7.82 -8.80
CA LEU A 184 10.79 8.62 -8.83
C LEU A 184 12.04 7.74 -8.76
N GLU A 185 13.08 8.12 -9.49
CA GLU A 185 14.44 7.58 -9.31
C GLU A 185 15.28 8.55 -8.47
N VAL A 186 16.02 8.01 -7.51
CA VAL A 186 16.91 8.79 -6.63
C VAL A 186 18.35 8.33 -6.83
N GLU A 187 19.23 9.28 -7.13
CA GLU A 187 20.68 9.06 -7.17
C GLU A 187 21.25 9.09 -5.75
N LEU A 188 21.92 8.01 -5.35
CA LEU A 188 22.64 7.85 -4.08
C LEU A 188 24.14 7.72 -4.36
N SER A 189 24.95 7.75 -3.29
CA SER A 189 26.41 7.67 -3.41
C SER A 189 26.92 6.41 -4.13
N ALA A 190 26.19 5.29 -3.99
CA ALA A 190 26.57 3.98 -4.51
C ALA A 190 25.66 3.45 -5.63
N GLY A 191 24.87 4.32 -6.26
CA GLY A 191 24.00 3.96 -7.38
C GLY A 191 22.63 4.61 -7.32
N ARG A 192 21.74 4.17 -8.20
CA ARG A 192 20.37 4.67 -8.31
C ARG A 192 19.40 3.68 -7.68
N VAL A 193 18.42 4.21 -6.95
CA VAL A 193 17.28 3.46 -6.42
C VAL A 193 15.98 4.00 -6.99
N LYS A 194 14.94 3.18 -7.00
CA LYS A 194 13.60 3.53 -7.47
C LYS A 194 12.65 3.59 -6.29
N ILE A 195 11.70 4.53 -6.38
CA ILE A 195 10.65 4.76 -5.41
C ILE A 195 9.33 4.79 -6.18
N GLY A 196 8.39 3.97 -5.77
CA GLY A 196 7.10 3.82 -6.42
C GLY A 196 5.98 3.88 -5.40
N GLY A 197 4.88 4.57 -5.70
CA GLY A 197 3.79 4.77 -4.75
C GLY A 197 2.41 4.67 -5.37
N MET A 198 1.45 4.25 -4.55
CA MET A 198 0.02 4.39 -4.81
C MET A 198 -0.70 4.83 -3.54
N CYS A 199 -1.79 5.57 -3.69
CA CYS A 199 -2.73 5.79 -2.59
C CYS A 199 -4.18 5.86 -3.07
N LYS A 200 -5.09 5.89 -2.10
CA LYS A 200 -6.51 6.17 -2.29
C LYS A 200 -7.05 6.96 -1.11
N GLY A 201 -8.20 7.58 -1.31
CA GLY A 201 -8.93 8.38 -0.33
C GLY A 201 -9.39 9.68 -0.97
N SER A 202 -10.70 9.94 -1.02
CA SER A 202 -11.29 11.18 -1.55
C SER A 202 -12.30 11.84 -0.60
N GLY A 203 -12.50 11.25 0.58
CA GLY A 203 -13.38 11.71 1.66
C GLY A 203 -12.98 11.03 2.97
N MET A 204 -13.49 11.53 4.09
CA MET A 204 -13.04 11.28 5.45
C MET A 204 -11.54 11.53 5.61
N ILE A 205 -11.05 12.71 5.21
CA ILE A 205 -9.63 13.08 5.27
C ILE A 205 -9.43 14.22 6.26
N HIS A 206 -8.59 14.01 7.27
CA HIS A 206 -8.17 14.99 8.27
C HIS A 206 -6.69 14.80 8.68
N PRO A 207 -5.97 15.86 9.08
CA PRO A 207 -4.62 15.77 9.64
C PRO A 207 -4.55 14.79 10.82
N ASN A 208 -3.44 14.06 10.94
CA ASN A 208 -3.23 12.94 11.89
C ASN A 208 -3.82 11.60 11.46
N MET A 209 -3.59 11.26 10.18
CA MET A 209 -4.11 10.09 9.47
C MET A 209 -5.63 10.24 9.19
N ALA A 210 -5.87 10.45 7.90
CA ALA A 210 -7.13 10.58 7.15
C ALA A 210 -7.48 9.25 6.47
N THR A 211 -8.76 8.94 6.14
CA THR A 211 -9.26 7.79 5.33
C THR A 211 -8.46 7.59 4.07
N MET A 212 -7.33 6.94 4.26
CA MET A 212 -6.28 6.87 3.30
C MET A 212 -5.55 5.56 3.50
N LEU A 213 -5.47 4.82 2.40
CA LEU A 213 -4.53 3.75 2.26
C LEU A 213 -3.44 4.26 1.33
N ALA A 214 -2.21 4.32 1.82
CA ALA A 214 -1.05 4.77 1.06
C ALA A 214 0.09 3.78 1.20
N TYR A 215 0.76 3.49 0.09
CA TYR A 215 1.84 2.52 0.04
C TYR A 215 2.95 3.10 -0.82
N ILE A 216 4.17 3.15 -0.27
CA ILE A 216 5.37 3.48 -1.03
C ILE A 216 6.34 2.31 -0.90
N THR A 217 6.90 1.95 -2.04
CA THR A 217 7.86 0.87 -2.25
C THR A 217 9.18 1.45 -2.72
N THR A 218 10.29 0.85 -2.33
CA THR A 218 11.61 1.14 -2.86
C THR A 218 12.46 -0.11 -2.94
N ASP A 219 13.30 -0.17 -3.96
CA ASP A 219 14.30 -1.23 -4.11
C ASP A 219 15.61 -0.91 -3.38
N ALA A 220 15.68 0.22 -2.67
CA ALA A 220 16.83 0.57 -1.85
C ALA A 220 17.09 -0.47 -0.75
N ALA A 221 18.34 -0.91 -0.63
CA ALA A 221 18.78 -1.66 0.54
C ALA A 221 18.98 -0.70 1.71
N VAL A 222 18.37 -1.00 2.85
CA VAL A 222 18.40 -0.14 4.04
C VAL A 222 18.75 -0.94 5.30
N ALA A 223 19.31 -0.26 6.29
CA ALA A 223 19.52 -0.85 7.61
C ALA A 223 18.16 -1.09 8.31
N PRO A 224 18.03 -2.15 9.13
CA PRO A 224 16.81 -2.45 9.86
C PRO A 224 16.29 -1.26 10.67
N GLY A 225 14.99 -0.99 10.58
CA GLY A 225 14.30 0.08 11.28
C GLY A 225 14.39 1.46 10.61
N LEU A 226 15.07 1.59 9.46
CA LEU A 226 15.16 2.87 8.76
C LEU A 226 13.78 3.34 8.26
N MET A 227 12.98 2.45 7.67
CA MET A 227 11.63 2.80 7.21
C MET A 227 10.73 3.19 8.38
N ALA A 228 10.84 2.51 9.52
CA ALA A 228 10.13 2.86 10.75
C ALA A 228 10.52 4.25 11.28
N ALA A 229 11.79 4.65 11.14
CA ALA A 229 12.24 6.00 11.50
C ALA A 229 11.77 7.07 10.50
N MET A 230 11.62 6.73 9.21
CA MET A 230 11.25 7.68 8.15
C MET A 230 9.75 7.89 8.01
N VAL A 231 8.92 6.87 8.28
CA VAL A 231 7.50 6.89 7.92
C VAL A 231 6.72 8.05 8.53
N LYS A 232 6.95 8.38 9.81
CA LYS A 232 6.25 9.48 10.48
C LYS A 232 6.65 10.86 9.93
N PRO A 233 7.94 11.21 9.82
CA PRO A 233 8.36 12.44 9.14
C PRO A 233 7.84 12.58 7.71
N VAL A 234 7.76 11.48 6.95
CA VAL A 234 7.20 11.49 5.60
C VAL A 234 5.71 11.80 5.63
N ALA A 235 4.94 11.10 6.48
CA ALA A 235 3.51 11.31 6.64
C ALA A 235 3.20 12.77 7.02
N ASP A 236 3.95 13.32 7.99
CA ASP A 236 3.80 14.68 8.49
C ASP A 236 4.05 15.75 7.43
N ARG A 237 4.91 15.48 6.46
CA ARG A 237 5.26 16.41 5.37
C ARG A 237 4.40 16.23 4.11
N SER A 238 3.49 15.26 4.10
CA SER A 238 2.67 14.90 2.93
C SER A 238 1.20 14.72 3.34
N PHE A 239 0.78 13.49 3.58
CA PHE A 239 -0.62 13.11 3.81
C PHE A 239 -1.26 13.79 5.02
N ASN A 240 -0.51 14.04 6.09
CA ASN A 240 -1.01 14.74 7.27
C ASN A 240 -1.16 16.27 7.07
N GLN A 241 -0.78 16.80 5.90
CA GLN A 241 -1.00 18.20 5.54
C GLN A 241 -2.33 18.41 4.78
N VAL A 242 -3.10 17.35 4.52
CA VAL A 242 -4.35 17.40 3.76
C VAL A 242 -5.55 17.13 4.68
N SER A 243 -6.59 17.95 4.53
CA SER A 243 -7.91 17.75 5.13
C SER A 243 -8.97 17.95 4.05
N VAL A 244 -9.96 17.07 3.95
CA VAL A 244 -11.11 17.24 3.04
C VAL A 244 -12.37 17.60 3.83
N ASP A 245 -12.73 16.82 4.84
CA ASP A 245 -14.02 16.93 5.54
C ASP A 245 -13.92 16.83 7.07
N GLY A 246 -12.76 16.47 7.62
CA GLY A 246 -12.49 16.54 9.05
C GLY A 246 -12.70 15.24 9.84
N ASP A 247 -13.17 14.18 9.19
CA ASP A 247 -13.40 12.88 9.82
C ASP A 247 -12.15 11.98 9.73
N SER A 248 -11.69 11.43 10.86
CA SER A 248 -10.59 10.45 10.90
C SER A 248 -11.11 9.02 10.72
N SER A 249 -10.52 8.25 9.80
CA SER A 249 -10.99 6.90 9.51
C SER A 249 -10.72 5.90 10.62
N THR A 250 -11.40 4.77 10.56
CA THR A 250 -11.06 3.58 11.34
C THR A 250 -9.92 2.75 10.72
N ASN A 251 -9.47 3.07 9.51
CA ASN A 251 -8.64 2.18 8.67
C ASN A 251 -7.31 2.77 8.19
N ASP A 252 -6.98 4.01 8.58
CA ASP A 252 -5.86 4.72 7.96
C ASP A 252 -4.55 4.00 8.14
N THR A 253 -3.85 3.87 7.02
CA THR A 253 -2.65 3.08 6.92
C THR A 253 -1.74 3.70 5.88
N PHE A 254 -0.53 4.07 6.30
CA PHE A 254 0.54 4.48 5.40
C PHE A 254 1.78 3.62 5.66
N LEU A 255 2.22 2.90 4.64
CA LEU A 255 3.35 1.98 4.71
C LEU A 255 4.48 2.41 3.77
N LEU A 256 5.71 2.27 4.27
CA LEU A 256 6.95 2.31 3.50
C LEU A 256 7.56 0.91 3.49
N LEU A 257 7.87 0.37 2.30
CA LEU A 257 8.46 -0.95 2.12
C LEU A 257 9.77 -0.86 1.33
N ALA A 258 10.88 -1.31 1.90
CA ALA A 258 12.20 -1.31 1.25
C ALA A 258 12.77 -2.73 1.15
N ASN A 259 12.94 -3.26 -0.06
CA ASN A 259 13.26 -4.69 -0.28
C ASN A 259 14.73 -4.99 -0.66
N GLY A 260 15.53 -3.96 -0.95
CA GLY A 260 16.95 -4.10 -1.29
C GLY A 260 17.29 -4.66 -2.67
N ASP A 261 16.34 -4.73 -3.60
CA ASP A 261 16.60 -5.31 -4.93
C ASP A 261 17.57 -4.49 -5.80
N ALA A 262 17.78 -3.20 -5.51
CA ALA A 262 18.76 -2.36 -6.21
C ALA A 262 20.22 -2.78 -5.96
N GLY A 263 20.47 -3.63 -4.96
CA GLY A 263 21.80 -4.18 -4.66
C GLY A 263 22.81 -3.18 -4.10
N ASN A 264 22.36 -1.96 -3.72
CA ASN A 264 23.21 -0.99 -3.03
C ASN A 264 23.61 -1.49 -1.63
N ARG A 265 24.63 -0.86 -1.02
CA ARG A 265 24.95 -1.11 0.40
C ARG A 265 23.81 -0.60 1.28
N PRO A 266 23.48 -1.28 2.40
CA PRO A 266 22.44 -0.83 3.31
C PRO A 266 22.64 0.62 3.76
N ILE A 267 21.65 1.47 3.44
CA ILE A 267 21.62 2.87 3.84
C ILE A 267 21.35 2.94 5.34
N THR A 268 22.14 3.70 6.08
CA THR A 268 22.02 3.85 7.53
C THR A 268 21.45 5.21 7.92
N ALA A 269 20.75 5.27 9.05
CA ALA A 269 20.22 6.51 9.61
C ALA A 269 21.32 7.58 9.76
N GLY A 270 20.98 8.84 9.48
CA GLY A 270 21.89 9.99 9.57
C GLY A 270 22.88 10.14 8.40
N SER A 271 22.93 9.19 7.46
CA SER A 271 23.76 9.32 6.26
C SER A 271 23.18 10.31 5.23
N PRO A 272 24.00 10.91 4.36
CA PRO A 272 23.51 11.72 3.23
C PRO A 272 22.55 10.94 2.31
N ASP A 273 22.80 9.65 2.10
CA ASP A 273 21.93 8.78 1.30
C ASP A 273 20.57 8.55 1.97
N ALA A 274 20.51 8.44 3.31
CA ALA A 274 19.24 8.37 4.02
C ALA A 274 18.44 9.67 3.86
N ALA A 275 19.09 10.83 3.91
CA ALA A 275 18.43 12.11 3.67
C ALA A 275 17.91 12.24 2.22
N ALA A 276 18.69 11.80 1.24
CA ALA A 276 18.29 11.79 -0.17
C ALA A 276 17.11 10.83 -0.42
N LEU A 277 17.17 9.61 0.12
CA LEU A 277 16.08 8.63 0.05
C LEU A 277 14.79 9.19 0.67
N GLN A 278 14.88 9.73 1.89
CA GLN A 278 13.71 10.32 2.56
C GLN A 278 13.13 11.50 1.77
N ALA A 279 13.97 12.35 1.16
CA ALA A 279 13.50 13.44 0.32
C ALA A 279 12.72 12.94 -0.89
N GLY A 280 13.22 11.90 -1.57
CA GLY A 280 12.51 11.28 -2.69
C GLY A 280 11.18 10.62 -2.28
N ILE A 281 11.16 9.94 -1.12
CA ILE A 281 9.91 9.37 -0.58
C ILE A 281 8.90 10.48 -0.26
N VAL A 282 9.34 11.60 0.32
CA VAL A 282 8.46 12.76 0.58
C VAL A 282 7.90 13.32 -0.72
N GLU A 283 8.70 13.45 -1.77
CA GLU A 283 8.25 13.97 -3.06
C GLU A 283 7.17 13.07 -3.68
N VAL A 284 7.40 11.75 -3.71
CA VAL A 284 6.41 10.76 -4.17
C VAL A 284 5.12 10.86 -3.35
N ALA A 285 5.21 10.97 -2.03
CA ALA A 285 4.05 11.12 -1.15
C ALA A 285 3.30 12.45 -1.38
N GLN A 286 4.02 13.56 -1.56
CA GLN A 286 3.45 14.89 -1.80
C GLN A 286 2.75 15.02 -3.15
N ILE A 287 3.18 14.28 -4.17
CA ILE A 287 2.47 14.23 -5.46
C ILE A 287 1.12 13.51 -5.30
N MET A 288 1.09 12.43 -4.53
CA MET A 288 -0.13 11.64 -4.33
C MET A 288 -1.13 12.26 -3.34
N ALA A 289 -0.66 13.03 -2.35
CA ALA A 289 -1.51 13.53 -1.25
C ALA A 289 -2.63 14.51 -1.68
N PRO A 290 -2.43 15.48 -2.59
CA PRO A 290 -3.46 16.45 -3.02
C PRO A 290 -4.36 15.93 -4.14
N SER A 291 -3.98 14.80 -4.77
CA SER A 291 -4.62 14.24 -5.96
C SER A 291 -5.95 13.57 -5.64
#